data_AF-A0A315DFK7-F1
#
_entry.id   AF-A0A315DFK7-F1
#
_cell.length_a   1.000
_cell.length_b   1.000
_cell.length_c   1.000
_cell.angle_alpha   90.00
_cell.angle_beta   90.00
_cell.angle_gamma   90.00
#
_symmetry.space_group_name_H-M   'P 1'
#
loop_
_entity.id
_entity.type
_entity.pdbx_description
1 polymer ?
#
loop_
_entity_poly.entity_id
_entity_poly.type
_entity_poly.pdbx_seq_one_letter_code
_entity_poly.pdbx_strand_id
1 'polypeptide(L)'
;MAFTQVAAPDLKPLVSSGSPNLYLLQALGFTGDSRLMLVQASFSDTAVQPTVTQQAIWLYDVNNRSYTSSLSTLLTSDTTALRELDLRHASIAGTADRFSLVIEHQMRGSTEAPQLAWVKDGVLVQRDLLSNLLGNGVQVRAERYELSADGRYLAIQTSSALLAKNQEPDTNEASDIYLIDLNNLSTQGALSIQRVSAMGSFELRQASFLGGIYADTQGVSVLFATEGSFSNKDQNSEAVALIDRSDAYLWHSQHTATGLQGTPSVNLASAQGASGLAAGGVDSEGLWVTAAGAIFNSNAEGLTPNDNNQASDAFFRTSEGTVSQIALQGVSEMAQGAQALSSSNPGNLQLLLTELPEDSTMGVQKLVLKDTRTDTWAVVSEKDRAADDSAFAAKLSPNGAVLAFNSKATNLVAGQDNSAIGGQLFLTETGLQDGSNAKTISGTALHWKSKKPIAGVTVQVQESTHVSDSTGLFEFTAEPSGEMESLPMSASKAVPGGSAASSGITLTDVLGALKVYLGKPLPEAYNNDLKFIAADFDGNGSVNLTDVLGLLKFYLNKPVNAAPAWVFVDSAQTTSVNGQTLHWSNKTGQTLSNAASAPAPILAELNSDEPVQLVGVLRGDVDGSWSG
;
A
#
# COMPACT_ATOMS: atom_id res chain seq x y z
N MET A 1 18.75 -9.18 19.65
CA MET A 1 17.36 -9.18 19.12
C MET A 1 16.37 -9.35 20.27
N ALA A 2 15.12 -8.89 20.15
CA ALA A 2 14.12 -9.04 21.20
C ALA A 2 12.80 -9.54 20.60
N PHE A 3 12.35 -10.72 21.02
CA PHE A 3 11.09 -11.30 20.57
C PHE A 3 9.94 -10.90 21.51
N THR A 4 8.78 -10.69 20.91
CA THR A 4 7.51 -10.58 21.60
C THR A 4 6.57 -11.65 21.07
N GLN A 5 5.97 -12.43 21.97
CA GLN A 5 4.92 -13.36 21.58
C GLN A 5 3.60 -12.61 21.37
N VAL A 6 2.92 -12.85 20.25
CA VAL A 6 1.58 -12.34 19.99
C VAL A 6 0.58 -13.18 20.79
N ALA A 7 -0.12 -12.55 21.73
CA ALA A 7 -1.15 -13.21 22.55
C ALA A 7 -2.36 -13.58 21.70
N ALA A 8 -3.10 -14.63 22.08
CA ALA A 8 -4.32 -15.01 21.37
C ALA A 8 -5.42 -13.94 21.48
N PRO A 9 -6.23 -13.73 20.42
CA PRO A 9 -7.39 -12.85 20.47
C PRO A 9 -8.52 -13.49 21.31
N ASP A 10 -9.53 -12.70 21.68
CA ASP A 10 -10.73 -13.27 22.31
C ASP A 10 -11.57 -14.05 21.29
N LEU A 11 -11.54 -15.38 21.41
CA LEU A 11 -12.26 -16.31 20.55
C LEU A 11 -13.68 -16.63 21.05
N LYS A 12 -14.05 -16.22 22.27
CA LYS A 12 -15.36 -16.57 22.87
C LYS A 12 -16.57 -16.13 22.02
N PRO A 13 -16.56 -14.95 21.36
CA PRO A 13 -17.69 -14.55 20.52
C PRO A 13 -17.93 -15.48 19.32
N LEU A 14 -16.89 -16.18 18.87
CA LEU A 14 -16.89 -17.01 17.66
C LEU A 14 -17.26 -18.47 17.93
N VAL A 15 -17.51 -18.86 19.18
CA VAL A 15 -17.90 -20.21 19.56
C VAL A 15 -19.29 -20.24 20.21
N SER A 16 -19.96 -21.39 20.10
CA SER A 16 -21.38 -21.55 20.42
C SER A 16 -21.67 -21.72 21.92
N SER A 17 -20.78 -22.45 22.64
CA SER A 17 -20.84 -22.63 24.10
C SER A 17 -19.61 -23.30 24.73
N GLY A 18 -18.67 -23.82 23.93
CA GLY A 18 -17.46 -24.50 24.43
C GLY A 18 -16.30 -23.55 24.72
N SER A 19 -15.22 -24.09 25.29
CA SER A 19 -13.93 -23.38 25.31
C SER A 19 -13.29 -23.47 23.93
N PRO A 20 -12.82 -22.36 23.35
CA PRO A 20 -12.11 -22.40 22.08
C PRO A 20 -10.78 -23.15 22.26
N ASN A 21 -10.47 -24.07 21.34
CA ASN A 21 -9.15 -24.70 21.29
C ASN A 21 -8.35 -24.06 20.15
N LEU A 22 -7.31 -23.29 20.49
CA LEU A 22 -6.46 -22.61 19.52
C LEU A 22 -5.42 -23.56 18.95
N TYR A 23 -5.40 -23.72 17.62
CA TYR A 23 -4.39 -24.50 16.93
C TYR A 23 -3.20 -23.65 16.53
N LEU A 24 -3.41 -22.51 15.88
CA LEU A 24 -2.33 -21.70 15.32
C LEU A 24 -2.76 -20.24 15.22
N LEU A 25 -1.84 -19.32 15.54
CA LEU A 25 -1.90 -17.93 15.11
C LEU A 25 -0.86 -17.73 14.02
N GLN A 26 -1.18 -17.06 12.93
CA GLN A 26 -0.21 -16.74 11.88
C GLN A 26 -0.40 -15.32 11.36
N ALA A 27 0.71 -14.69 10.96
CA ALA A 27 0.68 -13.40 10.28
C ALA A 27 0.37 -13.61 8.80
N LEU A 28 -0.55 -12.80 8.25
CA LEU A 28 -0.87 -12.83 6.82
C LEU A 28 -0.14 -11.72 6.04
N GLY A 29 0.04 -10.55 6.65
CA GLY A 29 0.70 -9.39 6.05
C GLY A 29 0.66 -8.17 6.97
N PHE A 30 1.30 -7.09 6.55
CA PHE A 30 1.40 -5.83 7.28
C PHE A 30 1.01 -4.65 6.39
N THR A 31 0.56 -3.55 7.01
CA THR A 31 0.59 -2.24 6.33
C THR A 31 2.03 -1.84 6.02
N GLY A 32 2.21 -0.98 5.02
CA GLY A 32 3.51 -0.50 4.55
C GLY A 32 4.34 0.23 5.61
N ASP A 33 3.68 0.86 6.58
CA ASP A 33 4.30 1.51 7.74
C ASP A 33 4.57 0.55 8.92
N SER A 34 4.24 -0.74 8.78
CA SER A 34 4.39 -1.79 9.80
C SER A 34 3.59 -1.59 11.07
N ARG A 35 2.64 -0.66 11.10
CA ARG A 35 1.85 -0.35 12.30
C ARG A 35 0.69 -1.32 12.51
N LEU A 36 0.12 -1.87 11.44
CA LEU A 36 -0.91 -2.91 11.51
C LEU A 36 -0.42 -4.22 10.89
N MET A 37 -0.81 -5.32 11.52
CA MET A 37 -0.60 -6.69 11.05
C MET A 37 -1.93 -7.43 10.97
N LEU A 38 -2.13 -8.21 9.90
CA LEU A 38 -3.21 -9.19 9.84
C LEU A 38 -2.81 -10.47 10.58
N VAL A 39 -3.62 -10.87 11.57
CA VAL A 39 -3.41 -12.09 12.34
C VAL A 39 -4.59 -13.03 12.13
N GLN A 40 -4.31 -14.21 11.58
CA GLN A 40 -5.30 -15.28 11.46
C GLN A 40 -5.18 -16.26 12.62
N ALA A 41 -6.32 -16.65 13.22
CA ALA A 41 -6.39 -17.76 14.16
C ALA A 41 -7.10 -18.94 13.53
N SER A 42 -6.49 -20.13 13.63
CA SER A 42 -7.14 -21.42 13.37
C SER A 42 -7.51 -22.05 14.71
N PHE A 43 -8.80 -22.37 14.92
CA PHE A 43 -9.31 -22.88 16.21
C PHE A 43 -10.51 -23.82 16.03
N SER A 44 -10.95 -24.51 17.09
CA SER A 44 -12.21 -25.27 17.08
C SER A 44 -13.10 -24.94 18.28
N ASP A 45 -14.39 -25.27 18.14
CA ASP A 45 -15.34 -25.24 19.25
C ASP A 45 -15.46 -26.64 19.85
N THR A 46 -14.88 -26.82 21.04
CA THR A 46 -14.81 -28.10 21.76
C THR A 46 -16.18 -28.68 22.11
N ALA A 47 -17.24 -27.87 22.16
CA ALA A 47 -18.58 -28.34 22.54
C ALA A 47 -19.41 -28.88 21.38
N VAL A 48 -19.06 -28.56 20.13
CA VAL A 48 -19.91 -28.85 18.96
C VAL A 48 -19.21 -29.75 17.95
N GLN A 49 -18.00 -29.38 17.52
CA GLN A 49 -17.27 -30.10 16.47
C GLN A 49 -15.76 -29.96 16.71
N PRO A 50 -15.16 -30.73 17.64
CA PRO A 50 -13.75 -30.59 18.01
C PRO A 50 -12.77 -30.91 16.87
N THR A 51 -13.24 -31.50 15.77
CA THR A 51 -12.44 -31.84 14.58
C THR A 51 -12.60 -30.84 13.44
N VAL A 52 -13.54 -29.88 13.52
CA VAL A 52 -13.74 -28.88 12.47
C VAL A 52 -12.98 -27.61 12.85
N THR A 53 -12.02 -27.25 11.99
CA THR A 53 -11.21 -26.04 12.16
C THR A 53 -11.95 -24.84 11.60
N GLN A 54 -11.99 -23.77 12.37
CA GLN A 54 -12.55 -22.47 12.05
C GLN A 54 -11.42 -21.49 11.86
N GLN A 55 -11.64 -20.48 11.01
CA GLN A 55 -10.66 -19.44 10.76
C GLN A 55 -11.28 -18.05 10.91
N ALA A 56 -10.60 -17.19 11.65
CA ALA A 56 -10.96 -15.79 11.77
C ALA A 56 -9.70 -14.93 11.73
N ILE A 57 -9.86 -13.66 11.36
CA ILE A 57 -8.76 -12.73 11.12
C ILE A 57 -9.02 -11.43 11.89
N TRP A 58 -7.95 -10.87 12.47
CA TRP A 58 -7.96 -9.60 13.18
C TRP A 58 -6.89 -8.65 12.64
N LEU A 59 -7.14 -7.35 12.81
CA LEU A 59 -6.09 -6.33 12.77
C LEU A 59 -5.43 -6.26 14.15
N TYR A 60 -4.10 -6.28 14.15
CA TYR A 60 -3.24 -6.17 15.33
C TYR A 60 -2.35 -4.93 15.20
N ASP A 61 -2.42 -4.03 16.17
CA ASP A 61 -1.51 -2.90 16.29
C ASP A 61 -0.18 -3.39 16.85
N VAL A 62 0.87 -3.30 16.01
CA VAL A 62 2.20 -3.81 16.31
C VAL A 62 2.87 -3.03 17.44
N ASN A 63 2.66 -1.71 17.49
CA ASN A 63 3.28 -0.83 18.48
C ASN A 63 2.61 -0.97 19.84
N ASN A 64 1.27 -0.92 19.86
CA ASN A 64 0.47 -1.04 21.08
C ASN A 64 0.30 -2.49 21.53
N ARG A 65 0.71 -3.46 20.70
CA ARG A 65 0.65 -4.90 20.95
C ARG A 65 -0.75 -5.39 21.29
N SER A 66 -1.74 -4.87 20.57
CA SER A 66 -3.15 -5.09 20.88
C SER A 66 -3.99 -5.30 19.61
N TYR A 67 -5.05 -6.09 19.73
CA TYR A 67 -6.02 -6.25 18.64
C TYR A 67 -6.93 -5.04 18.53
N THR A 68 -7.05 -4.46 17.34
CA THR A 68 -7.89 -3.28 17.10
C THR A 68 -9.30 -3.66 16.64
N SER A 69 -9.43 -4.64 15.75
CA SER A 69 -10.73 -5.09 15.24
C SER A 69 -10.71 -6.51 14.69
N SER A 70 -11.82 -7.23 14.82
CA SER A 70 -12.06 -8.51 14.12
C SER A 70 -12.66 -8.26 12.74
N LEU A 71 -12.07 -8.84 11.69
CA LEU A 71 -12.58 -8.69 10.33
C LEU A 71 -13.95 -9.37 10.15
N SER A 72 -14.27 -10.39 10.93
CA SER A 72 -15.59 -11.05 10.89
C SER A 72 -16.72 -10.07 11.21
N THR A 73 -16.47 -9.12 12.12
CA THR A 73 -17.46 -8.10 12.51
C THR A 73 -17.67 -7.01 11.45
N LEU A 74 -16.74 -6.87 10.50
CA LEU A 74 -16.94 -5.99 9.33
C LEU A 74 -17.92 -6.61 8.32
N LEU A 75 -18.00 -7.94 8.27
CA LEU A 75 -18.84 -8.66 7.31
C LEU A 75 -20.25 -8.93 7.84
N THR A 76 -20.41 -9.17 9.13
CA THR A 76 -21.71 -9.39 9.76
C THR A 76 -21.75 -8.93 11.22
N SER A 77 -22.91 -8.40 11.64
CA SER A 77 -23.21 -8.10 13.03
C SER A 77 -24.12 -9.16 13.68
N ASP A 78 -24.59 -10.15 12.93
CA ASP A 78 -25.42 -11.24 13.45
C ASP A 78 -24.54 -12.28 14.15
N THR A 79 -24.85 -12.57 15.42
CA THR A 79 -24.03 -13.46 16.26
C THR A 79 -24.04 -14.92 15.81
N THR A 80 -25.10 -15.37 15.14
CA THR A 80 -25.18 -16.74 14.63
C THR A 80 -24.34 -16.85 13.37
N ALA A 81 -24.51 -15.90 12.44
CA ALA A 81 -23.71 -15.82 11.23
C ALA A 81 -22.21 -15.67 11.53
N LEU A 82 -21.85 -14.88 12.56
CA LEU A 82 -20.45 -14.68 12.97
C LEU A 82 -19.74 -16.00 13.33
N ARG A 83 -20.46 -16.96 13.92
CA ARG A 83 -19.93 -18.28 14.34
C ARG A 83 -19.80 -19.26 13.18
N GLU A 84 -20.52 -19.01 12.09
CA GLU A 84 -20.51 -19.82 10.88
C GLU A 84 -19.63 -19.21 9.79
N LEU A 85 -19.16 -17.98 9.97
CA LEU A 85 -18.33 -17.28 8.99
C LEU A 85 -16.86 -17.67 9.14
N ASP A 86 -16.31 -18.32 8.10
CA ASP A 86 -14.89 -18.66 8.04
C ASP A 86 -14.14 -17.65 7.14
N LEU A 87 -13.09 -17.02 7.69
CA LEU A 87 -12.19 -16.10 6.97
C LEU A 87 -10.90 -16.83 6.60
N ARG A 88 -10.78 -17.23 5.34
CA ARG A 88 -9.74 -18.16 4.86
C ARG A 88 -8.40 -17.51 4.60
N HIS A 89 -8.44 -16.29 4.11
CA HIS A 89 -7.26 -15.47 3.85
C HIS A 89 -7.66 -14.00 3.83
N ALA A 90 -6.67 -13.11 3.95
CA ALA A 90 -6.84 -11.69 3.69
C ALA A 90 -5.50 -11.08 3.28
N SER A 91 -5.54 -10.11 2.36
CA SER A 91 -4.41 -9.28 1.97
C SER A 91 -4.65 -7.85 2.42
N ILE A 92 -3.59 -7.16 2.84
CA ILE A 92 -3.61 -5.77 3.33
C ILE A 92 -2.55 -4.94 2.60
N ALA A 93 -2.91 -3.70 2.26
CA ALA A 93 -2.01 -2.74 1.61
C ALA A 93 -2.30 -1.32 2.11
N GLY A 94 -1.38 -0.37 1.90
CA GLY A 94 -1.46 0.99 2.42
C GLY A 94 -0.83 1.16 3.82
N THR A 95 -1.20 2.21 4.55
CA THR A 95 -0.70 2.56 5.90
C THR A 95 -1.75 2.24 6.97
N ALA A 96 -1.39 2.29 8.25
CA ALA A 96 -2.34 2.03 9.33
C ALA A 96 -3.56 2.98 9.33
N ASP A 97 -3.37 4.21 8.86
CA ASP A 97 -4.41 5.22 8.80
C ASP A 97 -5.19 5.20 7.47
N ARG A 98 -4.61 4.58 6.42
CA ARG A 98 -5.15 4.50 5.05
C ARG A 98 -4.81 3.16 4.41
N PHE A 99 -5.72 2.19 4.48
CA PHE A 99 -5.46 0.83 3.99
C PHE A 99 -6.60 0.25 3.17
N SER A 100 -6.23 -0.70 2.31
CA SER A 100 -7.15 -1.55 1.56
C SER A 100 -7.03 -2.98 2.07
N LEU A 101 -8.14 -3.67 2.27
CA LEU A 101 -8.19 -5.10 2.55
C LEU A 101 -9.02 -5.83 1.51
N VAL A 102 -8.52 -6.97 1.07
CA VAL A 102 -9.31 -7.99 0.38
C VAL A 102 -9.39 -9.21 1.28
N ILE A 103 -10.60 -9.65 1.61
CA ILE A 103 -10.87 -10.70 2.59
C ILE A 103 -11.61 -11.84 1.89
N GLU A 104 -11.03 -13.03 1.91
CA GLU A 104 -11.71 -14.24 1.45
C GLU A 104 -12.56 -14.82 2.58
N HIS A 105 -13.87 -14.94 2.33
CA HIS A 105 -14.82 -15.41 3.33
C HIS A 105 -15.83 -16.40 2.75
N GLN A 106 -16.32 -17.29 3.61
CA GLN A 106 -17.39 -18.23 3.26
C GLN A 106 -18.19 -18.60 4.50
N MET A 107 -19.51 -18.77 4.34
CA MET A 107 -20.33 -19.42 5.36
C MET A 107 -20.02 -20.91 5.40
N ARG A 108 -19.84 -21.45 6.60
CA ARG A 108 -19.53 -22.86 6.82
C ARG A 108 -20.65 -23.75 6.30
N GLY A 109 -20.26 -24.81 5.60
CA GLY A 109 -21.21 -25.73 4.97
C GLY A 109 -21.88 -25.17 3.70
N SER A 110 -21.55 -23.94 3.28
CA SER A 110 -21.99 -23.42 1.99
C SER A 110 -21.39 -24.22 0.84
N THR A 111 -22.20 -24.43 -0.20
CA THR A 111 -21.75 -24.99 -1.48
C THR A 111 -21.29 -23.92 -2.47
N GLU A 112 -21.50 -22.64 -2.15
CA GLU A 112 -21.07 -21.51 -2.99
C GLU A 112 -19.55 -21.36 -2.94
N ALA A 113 -18.93 -20.80 -3.99
CA ALA A 113 -17.50 -20.47 -3.94
C ALA A 113 -17.20 -19.44 -2.83
N PRO A 114 -16.01 -19.47 -2.19
CA PRO A 114 -15.58 -18.39 -1.31
C PRO A 114 -15.61 -17.04 -2.02
N GLN A 115 -16.05 -16.02 -1.29
CA GLN A 115 -16.24 -14.65 -1.81
C GLN A 115 -15.08 -13.76 -1.39
N LEU A 116 -14.77 -12.75 -2.21
CA LEU A 116 -13.78 -11.72 -1.87
C LEU A 116 -14.50 -10.44 -1.45
N ALA A 117 -14.47 -10.10 -0.16
CA ALA A 117 -14.91 -8.79 0.32
C ALA A 117 -13.80 -7.75 0.14
N TRP A 118 -14.16 -6.52 -0.20
CA TRP A 118 -13.26 -5.38 -0.30
C TRP A 118 -13.61 -4.33 0.77
N VAL A 119 -12.63 -3.97 1.58
CA VAL A 119 -12.74 -2.98 2.66
C VAL A 119 -11.70 -1.88 2.40
N LYS A 120 -12.09 -0.63 2.62
CA LYS A 120 -11.21 0.54 2.50
C LYS A 120 -11.31 1.37 3.77
N ASP A 121 -10.17 1.67 4.38
CA ASP A 121 -10.04 2.45 5.61
C ASP A 121 -10.97 1.93 6.73
N GLY A 122 -11.02 0.60 6.89
CA GLY A 122 -11.89 -0.08 7.86
C GLY A 122 -13.38 -0.15 7.51
N VAL A 123 -13.80 0.37 6.36
CA VAL A 123 -15.20 0.38 5.90
C VAL A 123 -15.42 -0.66 4.80
N LEU A 124 -16.41 -1.54 4.96
CA LEU A 124 -16.79 -2.51 3.94
C LEU A 124 -17.35 -1.78 2.70
N VAL A 125 -16.63 -1.88 1.57
CA VAL A 125 -17.02 -1.28 0.29
C VAL A 125 -17.88 -2.25 -0.50
N GLN A 126 -17.44 -3.50 -0.63
CA GLN A 126 -18.15 -4.57 -1.32
C GLN A 126 -18.02 -5.88 -0.54
N ARG A 127 -19.13 -6.61 -0.36
CA ARG A 127 -19.11 -7.92 0.30
C ARG A 127 -18.64 -9.04 -0.63
N ASP A 128 -18.90 -8.89 -1.93
CA ASP A 128 -18.45 -9.80 -2.97
C ASP A 128 -18.00 -8.98 -4.19
N LEU A 129 -16.69 -8.72 -4.25
CA LEU A 129 -16.02 -7.93 -5.26
C LEU A 129 -16.19 -8.54 -6.66
N LEU A 130 -16.02 -9.86 -6.77
CA LEU A 130 -16.04 -10.54 -8.08
C LEU A 130 -17.46 -10.64 -8.62
N SER A 131 -18.44 -10.98 -7.77
CA SER A 131 -19.84 -11.00 -8.19
C SER A 131 -20.34 -9.62 -8.59
N ASN A 132 -19.96 -8.57 -7.85
CA ASN A 132 -20.33 -7.20 -8.22
C ASN A 132 -19.67 -6.75 -9.54
N LEU A 133 -18.43 -7.18 -9.80
CA LEU A 133 -17.70 -6.85 -11.03
C LEU A 133 -18.27 -7.56 -12.28
N LEU A 134 -18.65 -8.83 -12.15
CA LEU A 134 -19.10 -9.67 -13.25
C LEU A 134 -20.63 -9.66 -13.47
N GLY A 135 -21.37 -9.11 -12.51
CA GLY A 135 -22.83 -9.13 -12.47
C GLY A 135 -23.35 -10.04 -11.36
N ASN A 136 -24.30 -9.51 -10.57
CA ASN A 136 -24.80 -10.15 -9.35
C ASN A 136 -25.15 -11.64 -9.53
N GLY A 137 -24.60 -12.47 -8.66
CA GLY A 137 -24.84 -13.92 -8.62
C GLY A 137 -23.82 -14.76 -9.37
N VAL A 138 -22.89 -14.13 -10.10
CA VAL A 138 -21.73 -14.84 -10.66
C VAL A 138 -20.77 -15.20 -9.54
N GLN A 139 -20.29 -16.45 -9.55
CA GLN A 139 -19.34 -16.98 -8.56
C GLN A 139 -18.03 -17.34 -9.25
N VAL A 140 -16.93 -16.76 -8.77
CA VAL A 140 -15.57 -17.06 -9.21
C VAL A 140 -14.77 -17.46 -7.99
N ARG A 141 -14.16 -18.64 -8.02
CA ARG A 141 -13.26 -19.09 -6.98
C ARG A 141 -11.86 -18.53 -7.24
N ALA A 142 -11.40 -17.63 -6.38
CA ALA A 142 -9.99 -17.26 -6.32
C ALA A 142 -9.20 -18.42 -5.68
N GLU A 143 -8.08 -18.79 -6.30
CA GLU A 143 -7.15 -19.80 -5.78
C GLU A 143 -6.03 -19.15 -4.98
N ARG A 144 -5.57 -17.98 -5.45
CA ARG A 144 -4.62 -17.09 -4.80
C ARG A 144 -4.95 -15.66 -5.21
N TYR A 145 -4.62 -14.68 -4.37
CA TYR A 145 -4.71 -13.28 -4.74
C TYR A 145 -3.70 -12.46 -3.95
N GLU A 146 -3.24 -11.35 -4.53
CA GLU A 146 -2.30 -10.42 -3.90
C GLU A 146 -2.66 -8.97 -4.25
N LEU A 147 -2.55 -8.09 -3.26
CA LEU A 147 -2.70 -6.65 -3.43
C LEU A 147 -1.35 -6.00 -3.71
N SER A 148 -1.31 -5.04 -4.64
CA SER A 148 -0.18 -4.12 -4.73
C SER A 148 -0.07 -3.28 -3.47
N ALA A 149 1.13 -2.84 -3.11
CA ALA A 149 1.41 -2.12 -1.86
C ALA A 149 0.60 -0.81 -1.69
N ASP A 150 0.22 -0.17 -2.79
CA ASP A 150 -0.65 1.01 -2.83
C ASP A 150 -2.15 0.67 -2.71
N GLY A 151 -2.50 -0.62 -2.66
CA GLY A 151 -3.87 -1.13 -2.55
C GLY A 151 -4.73 -0.94 -3.81
N ARG A 152 -4.12 -0.53 -4.93
CA ARG A 152 -4.83 -0.23 -6.18
C ARG A 152 -5.11 -1.46 -7.02
N TYR A 153 -4.14 -2.36 -7.15
CA TYR A 153 -4.23 -3.50 -8.03
C TYR A 153 -4.39 -4.79 -7.23
N LEU A 154 -5.29 -5.65 -7.69
CA LEU A 154 -5.50 -6.99 -7.14
C LEU A 154 -5.17 -8.02 -8.23
N ALA A 155 -4.10 -8.78 -8.05
CA ALA A 155 -3.82 -9.95 -8.87
C ALA A 155 -4.61 -11.14 -8.32
N ILE A 156 -5.23 -11.93 -9.19
CA ILE A 156 -6.02 -13.11 -8.84
C ILE A 156 -5.61 -14.26 -9.73
N GLN A 157 -5.29 -15.39 -9.12
CA GLN A 157 -5.19 -16.68 -9.79
C GLN A 157 -6.54 -17.40 -9.74
N THR A 158 -7.03 -17.88 -10.88
CA THR A 158 -8.25 -18.69 -10.96
C THR A 158 -8.27 -19.55 -12.22
N SER A 159 -8.83 -20.75 -12.12
CA SER A 159 -9.21 -21.60 -13.27
C SER A 159 -10.57 -21.22 -13.88
N SER A 160 -11.22 -20.15 -13.38
CA SER A 160 -12.48 -19.68 -13.91
C SER A 160 -12.29 -18.84 -15.16
N ALA A 161 -12.88 -19.28 -16.27
CA ALA A 161 -12.91 -18.52 -17.52
C ALA A 161 -13.72 -17.21 -17.46
N LEU A 162 -14.41 -16.92 -16.35
CA LEU A 162 -15.35 -15.80 -16.24
C LEU A 162 -14.66 -14.43 -16.09
N LEU A 163 -13.37 -14.40 -15.74
CA LEU A 163 -12.57 -13.16 -15.73
C LEU A 163 -11.98 -12.81 -17.10
N ALA A 164 -12.04 -13.74 -18.06
CA ALA A 164 -11.57 -13.53 -19.41
C ALA A 164 -12.49 -12.58 -20.19
N LYS A 165 -11.89 -11.77 -21.08
CA LYS A 165 -12.66 -10.89 -21.97
C LYS A 165 -13.34 -11.72 -23.04
N ASN A 166 -14.54 -11.33 -23.47
CA ASN A 166 -15.25 -12.04 -24.53
C ASN A 166 -14.46 -12.17 -25.85
N GLN A 167 -13.55 -11.23 -26.16
CA GLN A 167 -12.69 -11.30 -27.36
C GLN A 167 -11.46 -12.20 -27.17
N GLU A 168 -11.10 -12.52 -25.94
CA GLU A 168 -9.95 -13.35 -25.55
C GLU A 168 -10.43 -14.38 -24.51
N PRO A 169 -11.37 -15.28 -24.89
CA PRO A 169 -11.96 -16.21 -23.95
C PRO A 169 -10.91 -17.18 -23.42
N ASP A 170 -11.09 -17.57 -22.16
CA ASP A 170 -10.34 -18.64 -21.53
C ASP A 170 -11.03 -19.98 -21.82
N THR A 171 -10.30 -20.93 -22.41
CA THR A 171 -10.83 -22.22 -22.89
C THR A 171 -10.03 -23.42 -22.42
N ASN A 172 -8.98 -23.23 -21.63
CA ASN A 172 -8.02 -24.27 -21.26
C ASN A 172 -8.34 -24.97 -19.93
N GLU A 173 -9.28 -24.44 -19.14
CA GLU A 173 -9.59 -24.86 -17.76
C GLU A 173 -8.38 -24.82 -16.79
N ALA A 174 -7.26 -24.26 -17.22
CA ALA A 174 -6.05 -24.12 -16.43
C ALA A 174 -6.12 -22.84 -15.59
N SER A 175 -5.35 -22.79 -14.50
CA SER A 175 -5.28 -21.59 -13.68
C SER A 175 -4.60 -20.46 -14.43
N ASP A 176 -5.26 -19.32 -14.50
CA ASP A 176 -4.79 -18.10 -15.11
C ASP A 176 -4.73 -16.96 -14.10
N ILE A 177 -3.93 -15.94 -14.41
CA ILE A 177 -3.71 -14.79 -13.57
C ILE A 177 -4.37 -13.57 -14.22
N TYR A 178 -5.18 -12.88 -13.43
CA TYR A 178 -5.91 -11.68 -13.82
C TYR A 178 -5.55 -10.54 -12.88
N LEU A 179 -5.34 -9.35 -13.42
CA LEU A 179 -5.08 -8.12 -12.69
C LEU A 179 -6.31 -7.23 -12.72
N ILE A 180 -6.80 -6.82 -11.55
CA ILE A 180 -7.96 -5.95 -11.39
C ILE A 180 -7.51 -4.57 -10.86
N ASP A 181 -7.85 -3.49 -11.56
CA ASP A 181 -7.67 -2.12 -11.07
C ASP A 181 -8.86 -1.70 -10.19
N LEU A 182 -8.66 -1.72 -8.87
CA LEU A 182 -9.69 -1.40 -7.87
C LEU A 182 -10.07 0.09 -7.87
N ASN A 183 -9.24 0.98 -8.40
CA ASN A 183 -9.58 2.40 -8.53
C ASN A 183 -10.45 2.70 -9.76
N ASN A 184 -10.48 1.79 -10.73
CA ASN A 184 -11.21 1.97 -12.00
C ASN A 184 -12.26 0.87 -12.23
N LEU A 185 -12.95 0.43 -11.17
CA LEU A 185 -14.04 -0.55 -11.26
C LEU A 185 -15.24 0.04 -12.04
N SER A 186 -15.26 -0.13 -13.36
CA SER A 186 -16.45 0.11 -14.19
C SER A 186 -17.36 -1.11 -14.19
N THR A 187 -18.66 -0.92 -13.97
CA THR A 187 -19.68 -1.97 -14.09
C THR A 187 -19.96 -2.38 -15.55
N GLN A 188 -19.27 -1.78 -16.53
CA GLN A 188 -19.46 -2.05 -17.96
C GLN A 188 -18.13 -2.24 -18.70
N GLY A 189 -17.48 -3.39 -18.43
CA GLY A 189 -16.93 -4.26 -19.47
C GLY A 189 -15.60 -3.92 -20.18
N ALA A 190 -14.98 -2.78 -19.97
CA ALA A 190 -13.64 -2.54 -20.52
C ALA A 190 -12.83 -1.56 -19.66
N LEU A 191 -11.66 -2.05 -19.20
CA LEU A 191 -10.49 -1.37 -18.61
C LEU A 191 -10.11 -1.74 -17.17
N SER A 192 -10.93 -2.49 -16.41
CA SER A 192 -10.54 -2.88 -15.04
C SER A 192 -9.85 -4.23 -14.92
N ILE A 193 -10.06 -5.19 -15.84
CA ILE A 193 -9.47 -6.54 -15.77
C ILE A 193 -8.50 -6.78 -16.93
N GLN A 194 -7.30 -7.26 -16.63
CA GLN A 194 -6.27 -7.65 -17.58
C GLN A 194 -5.77 -9.07 -17.29
N ARG A 195 -5.83 -10.00 -18.25
CA ARG A 195 -5.18 -11.32 -18.14
C ARG A 195 -3.67 -11.12 -18.23
N VAL A 196 -2.96 -11.54 -17.19
CA VAL A 196 -1.50 -11.44 -17.03
C VAL A 196 -0.82 -12.62 -17.73
N SER A 197 -1.37 -13.82 -17.54
CA SER A 197 -0.86 -15.09 -18.08
C SER A 197 -1.31 -15.37 -19.52
N ALA A 198 -1.30 -14.34 -20.39
CA ALA A 198 -1.64 -14.49 -21.80
C ALA A 198 -0.56 -13.92 -22.72
N MET A 199 -0.31 -14.59 -23.85
CA MET A 199 0.57 -14.09 -24.91
C MET A 199 -0.25 -13.48 -26.05
N GLY A 200 -0.67 -12.23 -25.87
CA GLY A 200 -1.62 -11.60 -26.79
C GLY A 200 -2.93 -12.39 -26.83
N SER A 201 -3.40 -12.77 -28.02
CA SER A 201 -4.62 -13.57 -28.18
C SER A 201 -4.38 -15.09 -28.09
N PHE A 202 -3.18 -15.54 -27.74
CA PHE A 202 -2.86 -16.96 -27.61
C PHE A 202 -3.00 -17.41 -26.17
N GLU A 203 -3.76 -18.49 -26.00
CA GLU A 203 -3.91 -19.20 -24.75
C GLU A 203 -2.88 -20.32 -24.62
N LEU A 204 -2.22 -20.38 -23.46
CA LEU A 204 -1.36 -21.49 -23.08
C LEU A 204 -2.18 -22.59 -22.40
N ARG A 205 -1.71 -23.84 -22.42
CA ARG A 205 -2.46 -24.95 -21.81
C ARG A 205 -2.07 -25.22 -20.36
N GLN A 206 -0.92 -24.71 -19.95
CA GLN A 206 -0.33 -24.93 -18.63
C GLN A 206 -0.86 -23.89 -17.64
N ALA A 207 -1.03 -24.32 -16.39
CA ALA A 207 -1.40 -23.41 -15.31
C ALA A 207 -0.30 -22.39 -15.04
N SER A 208 -0.72 -21.20 -14.61
CA SER A 208 0.15 -20.14 -14.12
C SER A 208 -0.07 -19.94 -12.63
N PHE A 209 1.02 -19.93 -11.87
CA PHE A 209 1.02 -19.79 -10.42
C PHE A 209 1.41 -18.37 -10.04
N LEU A 210 0.47 -17.65 -9.42
CA LEU A 210 0.66 -16.25 -9.03
C LEU A 210 1.72 -16.14 -7.94
N GLY A 211 2.69 -15.26 -8.16
CA GLY A 211 3.64 -14.78 -7.17
C GLY A 211 3.27 -13.39 -6.65
N GLY A 212 4.29 -12.58 -6.37
CA GLY A 212 4.13 -11.20 -5.91
C GLY A 212 3.65 -10.24 -7.00
N ILE A 213 3.12 -9.11 -6.53
CA ILE A 213 2.76 -7.92 -7.30
C ILE A 213 3.50 -6.71 -6.74
N TYR A 214 3.98 -5.85 -7.62
CA TYR A 214 4.61 -4.58 -7.25
C TYR A 214 4.04 -3.48 -8.15
N ALA A 215 3.68 -2.35 -7.56
CA ALA A 215 3.22 -1.18 -8.29
C ALA A 215 3.90 0.08 -7.74
N ASP A 216 4.28 0.96 -8.66
CA ASP A 216 4.86 2.26 -8.38
C ASP A 216 4.28 3.30 -9.34
N THR A 217 4.89 4.47 -9.44
CA THR A 217 4.42 5.52 -10.36
C THR A 217 4.64 5.20 -11.85
N GLN A 218 5.50 4.25 -12.17
CA GLN A 218 5.89 3.89 -13.54
C GLN A 218 5.02 2.76 -14.10
N GLY A 219 4.50 1.89 -13.24
CA GLY A 219 3.62 0.81 -13.68
C GLY A 219 3.32 -0.21 -12.58
N VAL A 220 2.85 -1.36 -13.04
CA VAL A 220 2.55 -2.53 -12.22
C VAL A 220 3.18 -3.76 -12.83
N SER A 221 3.79 -4.57 -11.98
CA SER A 221 4.51 -5.78 -12.32
C SER A 221 3.94 -6.96 -11.54
N VAL A 222 3.83 -8.11 -12.19
CA VAL A 222 3.37 -9.37 -11.59
C VAL A 222 4.37 -10.46 -11.94
N LEU A 223 4.91 -11.12 -10.91
CA LEU A 223 5.76 -12.29 -11.07
C LEU A 223 4.90 -13.55 -10.98
N PHE A 224 5.16 -14.53 -11.84
CA PHE A 224 4.47 -15.81 -11.80
C PHE A 224 5.37 -16.92 -12.32
N ALA A 225 5.05 -18.17 -11.96
CA ALA A 225 5.70 -19.36 -12.49
C ALA A 225 4.75 -20.21 -13.31
N THR A 226 5.27 -20.93 -14.30
CA THR A 226 4.48 -21.79 -15.19
C THR A 226 5.39 -22.76 -15.93
N GLU A 227 4.83 -23.90 -16.34
CA GLU A 227 5.49 -24.83 -17.29
C GLU A 227 5.28 -24.42 -18.76
N GLY A 228 4.54 -23.33 -19.02
CA GLY A 228 4.25 -22.84 -20.37
C GLY A 228 5.28 -21.82 -20.86
N SER A 229 5.64 -21.91 -22.14
CA SER A 229 6.56 -20.97 -22.77
C SER A 229 5.91 -19.63 -23.08
N PHE A 230 6.35 -18.56 -22.39
CA PHE A 230 6.03 -17.16 -22.71
C PHE A 230 7.14 -16.44 -23.49
N SER A 231 8.23 -17.15 -23.79
CA SER A 231 9.42 -16.61 -24.44
C SER A 231 10.03 -17.61 -25.39
N ASN A 232 10.54 -17.17 -26.54
CA ASN A 232 11.31 -18.04 -27.45
C ASN A 232 12.64 -18.54 -26.85
N LYS A 233 13.00 -18.04 -25.68
CA LYS A 233 14.13 -18.49 -24.86
C LYS A 233 13.77 -19.60 -23.88
N ASP A 234 12.49 -19.86 -23.69
CA ASP A 234 12.02 -21.07 -23.02
C ASP A 234 11.98 -22.21 -24.03
N GLN A 235 12.92 -23.15 -23.83
CA GLN A 235 13.11 -24.33 -24.68
C GLN A 235 13.00 -25.63 -23.86
N ASN A 236 12.66 -25.52 -22.58
CA ASN A 236 12.56 -26.59 -21.61
C ASN A 236 11.11 -26.88 -21.22
N SER A 237 10.10 -26.13 -21.70
CA SER A 237 8.67 -26.45 -21.54
C SER A 237 8.28 -27.89 -21.94
N GLU A 238 9.07 -28.56 -22.79
CA GLU A 238 8.85 -29.95 -23.24
C GLU A 238 9.86 -30.94 -22.61
N ALA A 239 10.62 -30.54 -21.59
CA ALA A 239 11.59 -31.38 -20.89
C ALA A 239 10.94 -32.66 -20.31
N VAL A 240 11.69 -33.76 -20.15
CA VAL A 240 11.07 -35.02 -19.69
C VAL A 240 10.62 -34.93 -18.23
N ALA A 241 11.44 -34.35 -17.36
CA ALA A 241 11.05 -34.12 -15.97
C ALA A 241 10.20 -32.86 -15.88
N LEU A 242 9.05 -32.96 -15.21
CA LEU A 242 8.11 -31.84 -15.07
C LEU A 242 8.73 -30.66 -14.32
N ILE A 243 9.54 -30.96 -13.30
CA ILE A 243 10.21 -29.93 -12.50
C ILE A 243 11.15 -29.07 -13.35
N ASP A 244 11.80 -29.64 -14.36
CA ASP A 244 12.72 -28.92 -15.26
C ASP A 244 11.99 -27.98 -16.24
N ARG A 245 10.65 -28.03 -16.32
CA ARG A 245 9.84 -27.23 -17.24
C ARG A 245 9.38 -25.89 -16.65
N SER A 246 9.36 -25.77 -15.31
CA SER A 246 8.78 -24.63 -14.62
C SER A 246 9.75 -23.45 -14.62
N ASP A 247 9.28 -22.29 -15.10
CA ASP A 247 10.05 -21.06 -15.20
C ASP A 247 9.31 -19.85 -14.64
N ALA A 248 10.06 -18.86 -14.17
CA ALA A 248 9.54 -17.60 -13.67
C ALA A 248 9.43 -16.58 -14.81
N TYR A 249 8.33 -15.85 -14.86
CA TYR A 249 8.07 -14.77 -15.81
C TYR A 249 7.62 -13.50 -15.10
N LEU A 250 8.18 -12.37 -15.52
CA LEU A 250 7.82 -11.04 -15.04
C LEU A 250 6.97 -10.33 -16.07
N TRP A 251 5.68 -10.21 -15.78
CA TRP A 251 4.75 -9.36 -16.52
C TRP A 251 4.85 -7.92 -16.02
N HIS A 252 4.76 -6.94 -16.92
CA HIS A 252 4.76 -5.52 -16.59
C HIS A 252 3.85 -4.72 -17.53
N SER A 253 3.15 -3.73 -16.98
CA SER A 253 2.40 -2.73 -17.74
C SER A 253 2.51 -1.35 -17.08
N GLN A 254 2.70 -0.32 -17.91
CA GLN A 254 2.61 1.07 -17.47
C GLN A 254 1.19 1.41 -17.06
N HIS A 255 1.02 2.41 -16.21
CA HIS A 255 -0.31 2.87 -15.83
C HIS A 255 -0.39 4.39 -15.66
N THR A 256 -1.62 4.90 -15.63
CA THR A 256 -1.96 6.26 -15.19
C THR A 256 -3.10 6.18 -14.18
N ALA A 257 -3.61 7.32 -13.69
CA ALA A 257 -4.78 7.35 -12.83
C ALA A 257 -6.03 6.66 -13.45
N THR A 258 -6.15 6.63 -14.78
CA THR A 258 -7.33 6.08 -15.48
C THR A 258 -7.21 4.60 -15.85
N GLY A 259 -6.07 3.95 -15.56
CA GLY A 259 -5.87 2.53 -15.81
C GLY A 259 -4.52 2.20 -16.45
N LEU A 260 -4.38 0.95 -16.90
CA LEU A 260 -3.21 0.45 -17.61
C LEU A 260 -3.02 1.15 -18.96
N GLN A 261 -1.78 1.28 -19.41
CA GLN A 261 -1.38 1.93 -20.66
C GLN A 261 -0.47 1.02 -21.49
N GLY A 262 -0.52 1.22 -22.81
CA GLY A 262 0.33 0.53 -23.76
C GLY A 262 0.07 -0.98 -23.84
N THR A 263 1.00 -1.69 -24.47
CA THR A 263 1.00 -3.16 -24.52
C THR A 263 1.86 -3.69 -23.37
N PRO A 264 1.34 -4.57 -22.51
CA PRO A 264 2.14 -5.20 -21.48
C PRO A 264 3.30 -6.00 -22.06
N SER A 265 4.39 -6.12 -21.29
CA SER A 265 5.52 -6.97 -21.62
C SER A 265 5.60 -8.16 -20.66
N VAL A 266 6.01 -9.32 -21.16
CA VAL A 266 6.35 -10.49 -20.35
C VAL A 266 7.80 -10.87 -20.64
N ASN A 267 8.62 -10.94 -19.60
CA ASN A 267 10.03 -11.29 -19.71
C ASN A 267 10.34 -12.54 -18.90
N LEU A 268 11.18 -13.42 -19.44
CA LEU A 268 11.72 -14.56 -18.70
C LEU A 268 12.56 -14.05 -17.53
N ALA A 269 12.16 -14.41 -16.31
CA ALA A 269 12.82 -14.00 -15.07
C ALA A 269 13.89 -15.01 -14.62
N SER A 270 13.65 -16.31 -14.80
CA SER A 270 14.59 -17.39 -14.51
C SER A 270 15.57 -17.65 -15.67
N ALA A 271 16.21 -16.61 -16.20
CA ALA A 271 17.11 -16.73 -17.34
C ALA A 271 18.54 -17.13 -16.90
N GLN A 272 19.11 -18.14 -17.58
CA GLN A 272 20.48 -18.59 -17.37
C GLN A 272 21.50 -17.61 -17.95
N GLY A 273 22.20 -16.88 -17.08
CA GLY A 273 23.41 -16.10 -17.39
C GLY A 273 23.44 -15.45 -18.78
N ALA A 274 24.52 -15.71 -19.54
CA ALA A 274 24.70 -15.11 -20.87
C ALA A 274 23.88 -15.79 -22.00
N SER A 275 23.39 -17.02 -21.80
CA SER A 275 22.57 -17.70 -22.82
C SER A 275 21.17 -17.09 -22.93
N GLY A 276 20.68 -16.58 -21.79
CA GLY A 276 19.34 -16.03 -21.62
C GLY A 276 18.24 -17.08 -21.78
N LEU A 277 18.59 -18.38 -21.78
CA LEU A 277 17.63 -19.48 -21.86
C LEU A 277 16.93 -19.69 -20.52
N ALA A 278 15.73 -20.23 -20.56
CA ALA A 278 15.01 -20.67 -19.38
C ALA A 278 15.82 -21.72 -18.60
N ALA A 279 15.83 -21.57 -17.28
CA ALA A 279 16.61 -22.44 -16.41
C ALA A 279 15.85 -23.70 -15.99
N GLY A 280 14.53 -23.61 -15.90
CA GLY A 280 13.69 -24.64 -15.31
C GLY A 280 13.74 -24.63 -13.77
N GLY A 281 13.04 -25.60 -13.17
CA GLY A 281 13.17 -25.88 -11.75
C GLY A 281 12.60 -24.83 -10.81
N VAL A 282 11.81 -23.86 -11.32
CA VAL A 282 11.26 -22.78 -10.49
C VAL A 282 10.09 -23.28 -9.64
N ASP A 283 10.15 -22.99 -8.35
CA ASP A 283 9.06 -23.29 -7.41
C ASP A 283 7.83 -22.40 -7.72
N SER A 284 6.63 -22.97 -7.62
CA SER A 284 5.37 -22.22 -7.77
C SER A 284 5.07 -21.30 -6.58
N GLU A 285 5.80 -21.49 -5.49
CA GLU A 285 5.77 -20.65 -4.30
C GLU A 285 7.09 -19.90 -4.15
N GLY A 286 7.02 -18.83 -3.38
CA GLY A 286 8.20 -18.04 -3.09
C GLY A 286 8.68 -17.20 -4.26
N LEU A 287 7.74 -16.48 -4.86
CA LEU A 287 7.94 -15.57 -5.96
C LEU A 287 7.62 -14.16 -5.45
N TRP A 288 8.60 -13.27 -5.40
CA TRP A 288 8.41 -11.87 -5.00
C TRP A 288 8.87 -10.91 -6.07
N VAL A 289 8.21 -9.77 -6.17
CA VAL A 289 8.65 -8.65 -6.99
C VAL A 289 8.69 -7.40 -6.11
N THR A 290 9.73 -6.62 -6.31
CA THR A 290 10.10 -5.46 -5.49
C THR A 290 10.55 -4.33 -6.42
N ALA A 291 10.84 -3.15 -5.88
CA ALA A 291 11.41 -2.04 -6.64
C ALA A 291 12.76 -2.41 -7.28
N ALA A 292 13.60 -3.19 -6.58
CA ALA A 292 14.93 -3.55 -7.07
C ALA A 292 14.91 -4.70 -8.10
N GLY A 293 13.87 -5.53 -8.11
CA GLY A 293 13.83 -6.71 -8.97
C GLY A 293 12.90 -7.82 -8.48
N ALA A 294 13.11 -9.02 -9.03
CA ALA A 294 12.34 -10.22 -8.74
C ALA A 294 13.15 -11.24 -7.93
N ILE A 295 12.50 -11.97 -7.04
CA ILE A 295 13.07 -13.05 -6.26
C ILE A 295 12.26 -14.32 -6.55
N PHE A 296 12.96 -15.43 -6.76
CA PHE A 296 12.35 -16.73 -7.00
C PHE A 296 13.23 -17.83 -6.41
N ASN A 297 12.65 -18.99 -6.12
CA ASN A 297 13.38 -20.18 -5.70
C ASN A 297 13.47 -21.17 -6.86
N SER A 298 14.62 -21.83 -7.03
CA SER A 298 14.84 -22.81 -8.09
C SER A 298 15.87 -23.85 -7.68
N ASN A 299 15.74 -25.07 -8.20
CA ASN A 299 16.75 -26.13 -8.05
C ASN A 299 17.61 -26.33 -9.33
N ALA A 300 17.59 -25.36 -10.25
CA ALA A 300 18.27 -25.49 -11.53
C ALA A 300 19.77 -25.19 -11.44
N GLU A 301 20.59 -26.21 -11.71
CA GLU A 301 22.06 -26.12 -11.82
C GLU A 301 22.54 -25.06 -12.83
N GLY A 302 21.68 -24.70 -13.81
CA GLY A 302 22.00 -23.74 -14.86
C GLY A 302 21.99 -22.26 -14.42
N LEU A 303 21.48 -21.95 -13.23
CA LEU A 303 21.43 -20.56 -12.72
C LEU A 303 22.74 -20.12 -12.07
N THR A 304 23.48 -21.07 -11.48
CA THR A 304 24.79 -20.83 -10.88
C THR A 304 25.77 -21.94 -11.25
N PRO A 305 26.93 -21.64 -11.85
CA PRO A 305 27.86 -22.65 -12.40
C PRO A 305 28.40 -23.72 -11.43
N ASN A 306 28.12 -23.62 -10.13
CA ASN A 306 28.63 -24.52 -9.09
C ASN A 306 27.53 -25.06 -8.16
N ASP A 307 26.26 -24.86 -8.51
CA ASP A 307 25.17 -25.48 -7.76
C ASP A 307 25.09 -26.98 -8.09
N ASN A 308 25.37 -27.82 -7.09
CA ASN A 308 25.43 -29.28 -7.24
C ASN A 308 24.61 -30.00 -6.15
N ASN A 309 23.81 -29.28 -5.37
CA ASN A 309 23.10 -29.84 -4.21
C ASN A 309 21.68 -30.36 -4.60
N GLN A 310 21.17 -29.98 -5.77
CA GLN A 310 19.79 -30.25 -6.23
C GLN A 310 18.69 -29.74 -5.28
N ALA A 311 19.07 -28.93 -4.29
CA ALA A 311 18.17 -28.28 -3.36
C ALA A 311 17.62 -27.01 -4.00
N SER A 312 16.48 -26.53 -3.49
CA SER A 312 15.94 -25.26 -3.94
C SER A 312 16.72 -24.12 -3.31
N ASP A 313 17.27 -23.26 -4.15
CA ASP A 313 18.06 -22.09 -3.79
C ASP A 313 17.34 -20.81 -4.22
N ALA A 314 17.58 -19.74 -3.45
CA ALA A 314 16.95 -18.45 -3.69
C ALA A 314 17.78 -17.62 -4.66
N PHE A 315 17.13 -17.07 -5.67
CA PHE A 315 17.75 -16.24 -6.70
C PHE A 315 17.10 -14.86 -6.74
N PHE A 316 17.93 -13.85 -7.03
CA PHE A 316 17.51 -12.50 -7.29
C PHE A 316 17.80 -12.13 -8.74
N ARG A 317 16.80 -11.56 -9.41
CA ARG A 317 16.91 -10.96 -10.73
C ARG A 317 16.81 -9.44 -10.61
N THR A 318 17.85 -8.73 -11.00
CA THR A 318 17.83 -7.25 -11.03
C THR A 318 16.83 -6.69 -12.04
N SER A 319 16.53 -5.40 -11.95
CA SER A 319 15.67 -4.73 -12.93
C SER A 319 16.21 -4.83 -14.38
N GLU A 320 17.53 -4.86 -14.54
CA GLU A 320 18.25 -5.02 -15.80
C GLU A 320 18.27 -6.47 -16.32
N GLY A 321 17.79 -7.43 -15.51
CA GLY A 321 17.67 -8.84 -15.87
C GLY A 321 18.87 -9.71 -15.53
N THR A 322 19.80 -9.24 -14.71
CA THR A 322 20.89 -10.09 -14.21
C THR A 322 20.37 -11.00 -13.11
N VAL A 323 20.59 -12.31 -13.24
CA VAL A 323 20.20 -13.31 -12.22
C VAL A 323 21.43 -13.75 -11.42
N SER A 324 21.28 -13.79 -10.09
CA SER A 324 22.31 -14.27 -9.16
C SER A 324 21.67 -14.96 -7.96
N GLN A 325 22.29 -16.02 -7.45
CA GLN A 325 21.90 -16.63 -6.17
C GLN A 325 22.04 -15.62 -5.03
N ILE A 326 21.10 -15.63 -4.08
CA ILE A 326 21.15 -14.81 -2.87
C ILE A 326 22.15 -15.43 -1.90
N ALA A 327 23.41 -14.99 -1.99
CA ALA A 327 24.50 -15.52 -1.18
C ALA A 327 24.62 -14.82 0.19
N LEU A 328 24.99 -15.61 1.20
CA LEU A 328 25.33 -15.12 2.53
C LEU A 328 26.85 -14.95 2.65
N GLN A 329 27.30 -13.72 2.90
CA GLN A 329 28.73 -13.41 3.00
C GLN A 329 29.39 -14.27 4.10
N GLY A 330 30.49 -14.95 3.76
CA GLY A 330 31.19 -15.85 4.69
C GLY A 330 30.63 -17.27 4.76
N VAL A 331 29.52 -17.57 4.09
CA VAL A 331 28.96 -18.92 3.95
C VAL A 331 29.34 -19.45 2.57
N SER A 332 30.11 -20.54 2.53
CA SER A 332 30.62 -21.08 1.27
C SER A 332 29.57 -21.82 0.44
N GLU A 333 28.61 -22.48 1.11
CA GLU A 333 27.52 -23.22 0.48
C GLU A 333 26.39 -23.44 1.50
N MET A 334 25.14 -23.36 1.03
CA MET A 334 23.96 -23.76 1.79
C MET A 334 23.56 -25.15 1.28
N ALA A 335 24.16 -26.21 1.85
CA ALA A 335 24.06 -27.56 1.30
C ALA A 335 22.63 -28.12 1.20
N GLN A 336 21.72 -27.63 2.04
CA GLN A 336 20.30 -27.99 2.03
C GLN A 336 19.43 -26.97 1.27
N GLY A 337 20.07 -26.05 0.54
CA GLY A 337 19.43 -24.91 -0.12
C GLY A 337 19.09 -23.77 0.84
N ALA A 338 18.56 -22.70 0.26
CA ALA A 338 17.96 -21.61 1.00
C ALA A 338 16.75 -21.10 0.22
N GLN A 339 15.60 -21.06 0.86
CA GLN A 339 14.39 -20.53 0.24
C GLN A 339 14.20 -19.10 0.67
N ALA A 340 14.04 -18.17 -0.27
CA ALA A 340 13.47 -16.89 0.07
C ALA A 340 12.04 -17.11 0.59
N LEU A 341 11.58 -16.26 1.51
CA LEU A 341 10.23 -16.29 2.11
C LEU A 341 9.49 -14.96 2.02
N SER A 342 10.22 -13.85 1.91
CA SER A 342 9.68 -12.50 1.86
C SER A 342 10.78 -11.48 1.52
N SER A 343 10.40 -10.26 1.15
CA SER A 343 11.32 -9.14 0.97
C SER A 343 10.62 -7.82 1.32
N SER A 344 11.39 -6.79 1.66
CA SER A 344 10.87 -5.42 1.74
C SER A 344 10.46 -4.93 0.35
N ASN A 345 9.56 -3.95 0.28
CA ASN A 345 9.08 -3.38 -0.99
C ASN A 345 10.23 -2.85 -1.86
N PRO A 346 11.28 -2.21 -1.30
CA PRO A 346 12.42 -1.82 -2.12
C PRO A 346 13.33 -2.97 -2.53
N GLY A 347 13.22 -4.15 -1.92
CA GLY A 347 14.02 -5.32 -2.26
C GLY A 347 15.41 -5.36 -1.62
N ASN A 348 15.70 -4.41 -0.73
CA ASN A 348 16.99 -4.30 -0.04
C ASN A 348 17.14 -5.26 1.15
N LEU A 349 16.03 -5.76 1.68
CA LEU A 349 15.97 -6.72 2.77
C LEU A 349 15.30 -7.99 2.25
N GLN A 350 16.02 -9.10 2.33
CA GLN A 350 15.59 -10.39 1.78
C GLN A 350 15.61 -11.43 2.89
N LEU A 351 14.44 -12.03 3.15
CA LEU A 351 14.27 -13.02 4.21
C LEU A 351 14.41 -14.42 3.62
N LEU A 352 15.35 -15.19 4.14
CA LEU A 352 15.64 -16.57 3.74
C LEU A 352 15.30 -17.55 4.88
N LEU A 353 14.95 -18.78 4.51
CA LEU A 353 14.87 -19.95 5.37
C LEU A 353 15.95 -20.94 4.94
N THR A 354 16.87 -21.27 5.85
CA THR A 354 17.98 -22.18 5.55
C THR A 354 18.48 -22.90 6.81
N GLU A 355 19.21 -24.00 6.62
CA GLU A 355 19.99 -24.67 7.65
C GLU A 355 21.44 -24.16 7.58
N LEU A 356 21.87 -23.36 8.56
CA LEU A 356 23.24 -22.82 8.57
C LEU A 356 24.26 -23.84 9.10
N PRO A 357 25.43 -24.02 8.45
CA PRO A 357 26.38 -25.09 8.77
C PRO A 357 27.09 -24.97 10.13
N GLU A 358 27.09 -23.80 10.76
CA GLU A 358 27.92 -23.52 11.95
C GLU A 358 27.34 -24.06 13.26
N ASP A 359 26.12 -24.60 13.25
CA ASP A 359 25.44 -25.04 14.48
C ASP A 359 25.35 -26.56 14.59
N SER A 360 25.78 -27.09 15.75
CA SER A 360 25.93 -28.52 16.05
C SER A 360 24.63 -29.35 16.07
N THR A 361 23.49 -28.73 15.78
CA THR A 361 22.16 -29.36 15.74
C THR A 361 21.71 -29.53 14.29
N MET A 362 21.95 -30.72 13.72
CA MET A 362 21.45 -31.07 12.38
C MET A 362 19.92 -30.85 12.31
N GLY A 363 19.43 -30.11 11.31
CA GLY A 363 18.01 -30.09 10.92
C GLY A 363 17.11 -28.97 11.47
N VAL A 364 17.62 -27.92 12.12
CA VAL A 364 16.80 -26.76 12.54
C VAL A 364 16.85 -25.67 11.48
N GLN A 365 15.69 -25.34 10.90
CA GLN A 365 15.57 -24.28 9.91
C GLN A 365 15.56 -22.90 10.59
N LYS A 366 16.42 -22.01 10.11
CA LYS A 366 16.61 -20.66 10.65
C LYS A 366 16.13 -19.61 9.66
N LEU A 367 15.56 -18.52 10.18
CA LEU A 367 15.29 -17.33 9.39
C LEU A 367 16.54 -16.45 9.36
N VAL A 368 16.96 -16.08 8.16
CA VAL A 368 18.11 -15.20 7.91
C VAL A 368 17.64 -13.98 7.16
N LEU A 369 17.93 -12.79 7.67
CA LEU A 369 17.66 -11.54 6.97
C LEU A 369 18.95 -11.02 6.34
N LYS A 370 18.96 -10.90 5.01
CA LYS A 370 20.05 -10.34 4.21
C LYS A 370 19.76 -8.87 3.90
N ASP A 371 20.71 -8.00 4.21
CA ASP A 371 20.76 -6.61 3.74
C ASP A 371 21.66 -6.53 2.51
N THR A 372 21.06 -6.23 1.36
CA THR A 372 21.78 -6.18 0.07
C THR A 372 22.53 -4.87 -0.15
N ARG A 373 22.23 -3.82 0.63
CA ARG A 373 22.95 -2.52 0.54
C ARG A 373 24.34 -2.63 1.15
N THR A 374 24.44 -3.33 2.27
CA THR A 374 25.68 -3.49 3.04
C THR A 374 26.34 -4.86 2.84
N ASP A 375 25.69 -5.76 2.10
CA ASP A 375 26.09 -7.15 1.90
C ASP A 375 26.17 -7.98 3.22
N THR A 376 25.53 -7.50 4.30
CA THR A 376 25.53 -8.15 5.62
C THR A 376 24.27 -8.99 5.84
N TRP A 377 24.32 -9.95 6.75
CA TRP A 377 23.15 -10.75 7.13
C TRP A 377 23.14 -11.07 8.63
N ALA A 378 21.96 -11.42 9.15
CA ALA A 378 21.79 -11.86 10.53
C ALA A 378 20.73 -12.96 10.63
N VAL A 379 20.89 -13.89 11.59
CA VAL A 379 19.83 -14.82 11.97
C VAL A 379 18.79 -14.04 12.79
N VAL A 380 17.54 -14.08 12.33
CA VAL A 380 16.41 -13.32 12.90
C VAL A 380 15.38 -14.20 13.61
N SER A 381 15.64 -15.51 13.70
CA SER A 381 14.84 -16.48 14.47
C SER A 381 15.53 -16.95 15.75
N GLU A 382 16.61 -16.31 16.18
CA GLU A 382 17.32 -16.66 17.42
C GLU A 382 17.72 -15.41 18.21
N LYS A 383 18.12 -15.61 19.47
CA LYS A 383 18.46 -14.52 20.38
C LYS A 383 19.86 -14.68 20.96
N ASP A 384 19.94 -14.93 22.27
CA ASP A 384 21.19 -15.08 23.03
C ASP A 384 21.75 -16.52 22.91
N ARG A 385 20.95 -17.42 22.34
CA ARG A 385 21.22 -18.82 22.05
C ARG A 385 20.37 -19.26 20.86
N ALA A 386 20.78 -20.34 20.20
CA ALA A 386 20.00 -20.98 19.14
C ALA A 386 18.59 -21.35 19.63
N ALA A 387 17.61 -21.19 18.74
CA ALA A 387 16.26 -21.69 18.96
C ALA A 387 16.28 -23.22 19.06
N ASP A 388 15.47 -23.79 19.94
CA ASP A 388 15.38 -25.24 20.14
C ASP A 388 14.38 -25.93 19.19
N ASP A 389 13.78 -25.18 18.26
CA ASP A 389 12.90 -25.69 17.19
C ASP A 389 12.94 -24.73 15.99
N SER A 390 12.49 -25.21 14.82
CA SER A 390 12.50 -24.47 13.55
C SER A 390 11.54 -23.28 13.55
N ALA A 391 11.88 -22.27 12.76
CA ALA A 391 10.99 -21.18 12.41
C ALA A 391 10.27 -21.47 11.08
N PHE A 392 9.02 -21.00 10.94
CA PHE A 392 8.21 -21.18 9.74
C PHE A 392 7.16 -20.07 9.60
N ALA A 393 6.46 -20.02 8.45
CA ALA A 393 5.39 -19.07 8.14
C ALA A 393 5.77 -17.60 8.42
N ALA A 394 6.98 -17.21 8.03
CA ALA A 394 7.51 -15.88 8.31
C ALA A 394 7.00 -14.83 7.31
N LYS A 395 6.76 -13.61 7.80
CA LYS A 395 6.35 -12.43 7.03
C LYS A 395 7.18 -11.24 7.45
N LEU A 396 7.94 -10.67 6.50
CA LEU A 396 8.62 -9.40 6.68
C LEU A 396 7.63 -8.28 6.33
N SER A 397 7.64 -7.21 7.12
CA SER A 397 6.83 -6.04 6.81
C SER A 397 7.36 -5.31 5.56
N PRO A 398 6.51 -4.60 4.80
CA PRO A 398 6.94 -3.99 3.54
C PRO A 398 8.09 -2.98 3.67
N ASN A 399 8.20 -2.24 4.79
CA ASN A 399 9.36 -1.36 5.05
C ASN A 399 10.54 -2.09 5.72
N GLY A 400 10.44 -3.40 5.96
CA GLY A 400 11.47 -4.24 6.55
C GLY A 400 11.73 -4.04 8.05
N ALA A 401 10.98 -3.17 8.73
CA ALA A 401 11.21 -2.85 10.15
C ALA A 401 10.78 -3.98 11.11
N VAL A 402 9.80 -4.79 10.73
CA VAL A 402 9.18 -5.79 11.60
C VAL A 402 9.11 -7.14 10.90
N LEU A 403 9.44 -8.20 11.63
CA LEU A 403 9.29 -9.58 11.19
C LEU A 403 8.32 -10.30 12.12
N ALA A 404 7.32 -10.96 11.53
CA ALA A 404 6.50 -11.97 12.21
C ALA A 404 6.91 -13.38 11.75
N PHE A 405 6.95 -14.34 12.67
CA PHE A 405 7.17 -15.73 12.32
C PHE A 405 6.59 -16.68 13.37
N ASN A 406 6.36 -17.92 12.96
CA ASN A 406 5.95 -18.98 13.86
C ASN A 406 7.12 -19.88 14.26
N SER A 407 7.08 -20.38 15.49
CA SER A 407 7.98 -21.44 15.95
C SER A 407 7.36 -22.21 17.12
N LYS A 408 7.81 -23.44 17.33
CA LYS A 408 7.53 -24.24 18.53
C LYS A 408 8.65 -24.15 19.57
N ALA A 409 9.69 -23.36 19.29
CA ALA A 409 10.82 -23.16 20.18
C ALA A 409 10.33 -22.65 21.54
N THR A 410 10.82 -23.25 22.62
CA THR A 410 10.41 -22.96 24.00
C THR A 410 11.29 -21.91 24.67
N ASN A 411 12.33 -21.44 23.96
CA ASN A 411 13.42 -20.67 24.51
C ASN A 411 13.56 -19.25 23.92
N LEU A 412 12.59 -18.79 23.11
CA LEU A 412 12.60 -17.49 22.45
C LEU A 412 12.12 -16.35 23.36
N VAL A 413 11.08 -16.60 24.16
CA VAL A 413 10.51 -15.62 25.11
C VAL A 413 10.37 -16.24 26.50
N ALA A 414 10.86 -15.54 27.53
CA ALA A 414 10.76 -16.01 28.91
C ALA A 414 9.29 -16.05 29.38
N GLY A 415 8.83 -17.20 29.87
CA GLY A 415 7.46 -17.38 30.32
C GLY A 415 6.43 -17.44 29.19
N GLN A 416 6.86 -17.79 27.97
CA GLN A 416 5.97 -17.92 26.81
C GLN A 416 4.80 -18.86 27.05
N ASP A 417 3.66 -18.52 26.44
CA ASP A 417 2.46 -19.33 26.45
C ASP A 417 2.52 -20.37 25.32
N ASN A 418 2.63 -21.65 25.68
CA ASN A 418 2.70 -22.76 24.73
C ASN A 418 1.33 -23.41 24.48
N SER A 419 0.23 -22.67 24.67
CA SER A 419 -1.13 -23.21 24.51
C SER A 419 -1.51 -23.51 23.06
N ALA A 420 -0.92 -22.82 22.07
CA ALA A 420 -1.17 -23.09 20.66
C ALA A 420 -0.41 -24.34 20.16
N ILE A 421 -1.12 -25.34 19.66
CA ILE A 421 -0.57 -26.66 19.31
C ILE A 421 0.39 -26.60 18.11
N GLY A 422 0.07 -25.75 17.12
CA GLY A 422 0.80 -25.62 15.87
C GLY A 422 2.10 -24.84 15.98
N GLY A 423 2.29 -24.06 17.06
CA GLY A 423 3.39 -23.13 17.26
C GLY A 423 2.89 -21.74 17.67
N GLN A 424 3.77 -20.96 18.26
CA GLN A 424 3.50 -19.61 18.73
C GLN A 424 3.85 -18.60 17.64
N LEU A 425 3.17 -17.47 17.61
CA LEU A 425 3.48 -16.34 16.71
C LEU A 425 4.37 -15.34 17.46
N PHE A 426 5.52 -15.04 16.89
CA PHE A 426 6.50 -14.11 17.42
C PHE A 426 6.65 -12.89 16.50
N LEU A 427 6.91 -11.74 17.12
CA LEU A 427 7.30 -10.49 16.48
C LEU A 427 8.70 -10.08 16.93
N THR A 428 9.50 -9.56 16.02
CA THR A 428 10.74 -8.85 16.33
C THR A 428 10.88 -7.62 15.46
N GLU A 429 11.48 -6.59 16.02
CA GLU A 429 12.09 -5.53 15.23
C GLU A 429 13.36 -6.10 14.58
N THR A 430 13.56 -5.82 13.30
CA THR A 430 14.76 -6.25 12.57
C THR A 430 15.97 -5.40 12.92
N GLY A 431 15.73 -4.18 13.45
CA GLY A 431 16.76 -3.16 13.66
C GLY A 431 17.29 -2.55 12.36
N LEU A 432 16.69 -2.90 11.22
CA LEU A 432 17.03 -2.41 9.90
C LEU A 432 15.84 -1.62 9.38
N GLN A 433 16.04 -0.33 9.17
CA GLN A 433 15.10 0.48 8.40
C GLN A 433 15.51 0.44 6.93
N ASP A 434 14.52 0.62 6.07
CA ASP A 434 14.61 0.60 4.61
C ASP A 434 15.71 1.52 4.03
N GLY A 435 16.26 2.46 4.80
CA GLY A 435 17.22 3.45 4.27
C GLY A 435 16.59 4.42 3.26
N SER A 436 15.35 4.17 2.81
CA SER A 436 14.43 5.20 2.38
C SER A 436 13.98 5.95 3.63
N ASN A 437 14.28 7.25 3.68
CA ASN A 437 13.63 8.15 4.63
C ASN A 437 12.22 8.52 4.12
N ALA A 438 11.66 7.75 3.19
CA ALA A 438 10.42 8.04 2.49
C ALA A 438 9.29 8.23 3.51
N LYS A 439 8.90 9.48 3.69
CA LYS A 439 7.84 9.88 4.62
C LYS A 439 6.58 10.15 3.83
N THR A 440 5.51 9.47 4.20
CA THR A 440 4.17 9.82 3.75
C THR A 440 3.72 11.08 4.47
N ILE A 441 3.43 12.13 3.71
CA ILE A 441 2.88 13.38 4.20
C ILE A 441 1.44 13.47 3.71
N SER A 442 0.53 13.62 4.66
CA SER A 442 -0.89 13.85 4.39
C SER A 442 -1.24 15.30 4.67
N GLY A 443 -2.32 15.77 4.04
CA GLY A 443 -2.86 17.09 4.31
C GLY A 443 -4.32 17.26 3.88
N THR A 444 -4.93 18.34 4.34
CA THR A 444 -6.31 18.72 4.00
C THR A 444 -6.35 20.10 3.38
N ALA A 445 -7.24 20.33 2.43
CA ALA A 445 -7.56 21.63 1.88
C ALA A 445 -8.99 22.04 2.29
N LEU A 446 -9.09 23.11 3.09
CA LEU A 446 -10.34 23.59 3.67
C LEU A 446 -10.59 25.05 3.30
N HIS A 447 -11.85 25.41 3.09
CA HIS A 447 -12.23 26.80 2.88
C HIS A 447 -12.10 27.62 4.17
N TRP A 448 -11.52 28.81 4.07
CA TRP A 448 -11.10 29.59 5.24
C TRP A 448 -12.22 29.89 6.24
N LYS A 449 -13.42 30.22 5.75
CA LYS A 449 -14.56 30.59 6.60
C LYS A 449 -15.42 29.39 6.96
N SER A 450 -15.92 28.68 5.95
CA SER A 450 -16.88 27.59 6.15
C SER A 450 -16.25 26.32 6.70
N LYS A 451 -14.91 26.20 6.65
CA LYS A 451 -14.14 24.99 6.98
C LYS A 451 -14.55 23.76 6.17
N LYS A 452 -15.34 23.94 5.12
CA LYS A 452 -15.73 22.85 4.23
C LYS A 452 -14.52 22.40 3.40
N PRO A 453 -14.40 21.10 3.11
CA PRO A 453 -13.39 20.61 2.20
C PRO A 453 -13.44 21.24 0.81
N ILE A 454 -12.26 21.45 0.23
CA ILE A 454 -12.09 21.88 -1.16
C ILE A 454 -11.50 20.72 -1.94
N ALA A 455 -12.31 20.10 -2.79
CA ALA A 455 -11.88 19.07 -3.73
C ALA A 455 -11.16 19.66 -4.94
N GLY A 456 -10.28 18.91 -5.58
CA GLY A 456 -9.60 19.33 -6.81
C GLY A 456 -8.57 20.44 -6.60
N VAL A 457 -7.92 20.50 -5.43
CA VAL A 457 -6.76 21.35 -5.16
C VAL A 457 -5.52 20.59 -5.61
N THR A 458 -4.84 21.12 -6.62
CA THR A 458 -3.58 20.57 -7.12
C THR A 458 -2.45 21.01 -6.19
N VAL A 459 -1.84 20.05 -5.51
CA VAL A 459 -0.69 20.22 -4.63
C VAL A 459 0.55 19.70 -5.36
N GLN A 460 1.54 20.57 -5.53
CA GLN A 460 2.82 20.22 -6.12
C GLN A 460 3.92 20.26 -5.07
N VAL A 461 4.69 19.18 -5.00
CA VAL A 461 5.85 19.01 -4.13
C VAL A 461 6.96 18.41 -4.97
N GLN A 462 8.08 19.13 -5.08
CA GLN A 462 9.16 18.78 -6.02
C GLN A 462 8.60 18.58 -7.46
N GLU A 463 8.83 17.41 -8.07
CA GLU A 463 8.32 17.04 -9.40
C GLU A 463 6.96 16.32 -9.36
N SER A 464 6.46 16.00 -8.16
CA SER A 464 5.22 15.25 -7.95
C SER A 464 4.01 16.17 -7.87
N THR A 465 2.89 15.71 -8.44
CA THR A 465 1.61 16.43 -8.44
C THR A 465 0.50 15.56 -7.86
N HIS A 466 -0.18 16.08 -6.85
CA HIS A 466 -1.27 15.42 -6.14
C HIS A 466 -2.52 16.29 -6.20
N VAL A 467 -3.71 15.69 -6.06
CA VAL A 467 -4.98 16.43 -6.14
C VAL A 467 -5.85 16.06 -4.95
N SER A 468 -6.40 17.06 -4.27
CA SER A 468 -7.29 16.81 -3.14
C SER A 468 -8.59 16.13 -3.57
N ASP A 469 -9.05 15.15 -2.78
CA ASP A 469 -10.29 14.42 -3.04
C ASP A 469 -11.54 15.18 -2.56
N SER A 470 -12.72 14.53 -2.64
CA SER A 470 -14.00 15.13 -2.20
C SER A 470 -14.04 15.54 -0.72
N THR A 471 -13.17 14.98 0.10
CA THR A 471 -13.00 15.31 1.52
C THR A 471 -11.88 16.32 1.76
N GLY A 472 -11.28 16.85 0.67
CA GLY A 472 -10.21 17.83 0.70
C GLY A 472 -8.86 17.22 1.04
N LEU A 473 -8.76 15.90 1.20
CA LEU A 473 -7.53 15.21 1.56
C LEU A 473 -6.61 15.06 0.35
N PHE A 474 -5.32 15.25 0.57
CA PHE A 474 -4.24 14.91 -0.36
C PHE A 474 -3.12 14.19 0.41
N GLU A 475 -2.37 13.34 -0.29
CA GLU A 475 -1.29 12.54 0.31
C GLU A 475 -0.19 12.35 -0.73
N PHE A 476 1.06 12.43 -0.28
CA PHE A 476 2.23 12.18 -1.11
C PHE A 476 3.36 11.58 -0.28
N THR A 477 4.19 10.75 -0.92
CA THR A 477 5.40 10.23 -0.32
C THR A 477 6.56 11.10 -0.75
N ALA A 478 7.35 11.56 0.22
CA ALA A 478 8.54 12.33 -0.05
C ALA A 478 9.77 11.66 0.56
N GLU A 479 10.86 11.63 -0.19
CA GLU A 479 12.15 11.20 0.32
C GLU A 479 12.97 12.44 0.74
N PRO A 480 13.26 12.61 2.04
CA PRO A 480 14.21 13.61 2.50
C PRO A 480 15.56 13.40 1.82
N SER A 481 16.00 14.38 1.04
CA SER A 481 17.36 14.40 0.52
C SER A 481 18.28 15.08 1.55
N GLY A 482 19.14 14.29 2.19
CA GLY A 482 20.08 14.80 3.20
C GLY A 482 19.41 15.24 4.51
N GLU A 483 19.93 16.30 5.15
CA GLU A 483 19.42 16.85 6.42
C GLU A 483 18.21 17.80 6.25
N MET A 484 17.39 17.62 5.21
CA MET A 484 16.27 18.51 4.95
C MET A 484 15.15 18.32 5.98
N GLU A 485 14.83 19.37 6.75
CA GLU A 485 13.79 19.32 7.79
C GLU A 485 12.38 19.59 7.25
N SER A 486 12.26 20.29 6.11
CA SER A 486 10.96 20.59 5.47
C SER A 486 11.05 20.73 3.95
N LEU A 487 9.92 20.49 3.27
CA LEU A 487 9.79 20.55 1.81
C LEU A 487 8.90 21.70 1.37
N PRO A 488 9.34 22.51 0.37
CA PRO A 488 8.48 23.52 -0.21
C PRO A 488 7.34 22.89 -1.00
N MET A 489 6.14 23.40 -0.76
CA MET A 489 4.90 22.98 -1.41
C MET A 489 4.26 24.18 -2.10
N SER A 490 3.59 23.92 -3.23
CA SER A 490 2.63 24.85 -3.79
C SER A 490 1.26 24.20 -3.95
N ALA A 491 0.21 24.97 -3.76
CA ALA A 491 -1.16 24.51 -3.94
C ALA A 491 -1.91 25.48 -4.85
N SER A 492 -2.68 24.94 -5.78
CA SER A 492 -3.40 25.71 -6.78
C SER A 492 -4.75 25.08 -7.09
N LYS A 493 -5.70 25.90 -7.52
CA LYS A 493 -7.02 25.44 -7.95
C LYS A 493 -7.56 26.41 -9.00
N ALA A 494 -8.15 25.86 -10.06
CA ALA A 494 -8.86 26.67 -11.06
C ALA A 494 -10.11 27.32 -10.42
N VAL A 495 -10.36 28.60 -10.74
CA VAL A 495 -11.55 29.30 -10.24
C VAL A 495 -12.79 28.92 -11.07
N PRO A 496 -13.94 28.61 -10.43
CA PRO A 496 -15.18 28.31 -11.15
C PRO A 496 -15.77 29.57 -11.80
N GLY A 497 -15.58 29.73 -13.12
CA GLY A 497 -16.31 30.70 -13.95
C GLY A 497 -15.95 32.18 -13.74
N GLY A 498 -15.84 32.93 -14.84
CA GLY A 498 -15.38 34.33 -14.83
C GLY A 498 -16.39 35.38 -14.35
N SER A 499 -17.33 35.03 -13.46
CA SER A 499 -18.36 35.94 -12.96
C SER A 499 -18.26 36.18 -11.46
N ALA A 500 -18.78 37.33 -11.00
CA ALA A 500 -18.86 37.65 -9.57
C ALA A 500 -19.69 36.61 -8.80
N ALA A 501 -20.86 36.23 -9.31
CA ALA A 501 -21.75 35.28 -8.65
C ALA A 501 -21.13 33.88 -8.49
N SER A 502 -20.47 33.35 -9.51
CA SER A 502 -19.79 32.04 -9.44
C SER A 502 -18.57 32.05 -8.52
N SER A 503 -18.01 33.22 -8.24
CA SER A 503 -16.88 33.42 -7.32
C SER A 503 -17.33 33.84 -5.92
N GLY A 504 -18.63 33.84 -5.62
CA GLY A 504 -19.15 34.32 -4.32
C GLY A 504 -18.98 35.83 -4.08
N ILE A 505 -18.59 36.60 -5.09
CA ILE A 505 -18.27 38.03 -4.93
C ILE A 505 -19.55 38.87 -4.96
N THR A 506 -19.76 39.61 -3.89
CA THR A 506 -20.91 40.49 -3.66
C THR A 506 -20.49 41.93 -3.39
N LEU A 507 -21.47 42.84 -3.22
CA LEU A 507 -21.18 44.21 -2.78
C LEU A 507 -20.58 44.26 -1.37
N THR A 508 -20.84 43.24 -0.53
CA THR A 508 -20.24 43.10 0.80
C THR A 508 -18.73 43.01 0.69
N ASP A 509 -18.23 42.29 -0.30
CA ASP A 509 -16.80 42.10 -0.53
C ASP A 509 -16.12 43.37 -1.02
N VAL A 510 -16.77 44.10 -1.94
CA VAL A 510 -16.28 45.41 -2.40
C VAL A 510 -16.15 46.38 -1.23
N LEU A 511 -17.18 46.44 -0.37
CA LEU A 511 -17.14 47.26 0.83
C LEU A 511 -16.10 46.75 1.83
N GLY A 512 -15.93 45.43 1.93
CA GLY A 512 -14.89 44.77 2.73
C GLY A 512 -13.49 45.22 2.30
N ALA A 513 -13.16 45.08 1.02
CA ALA A 513 -11.89 45.52 0.45
C ALA A 513 -11.63 47.01 0.67
N LEU A 514 -12.66 47.86 0.48
CA LEU A 514 -12.55 49.30 0.77
C LEU A 514 -12.24 49.57 2.25
N LYS A 515 -12.87 48.85 3.18
CA LYS A 515 -12.57 48.96 4.61
C LYS A 515 -11.16 48.50 4.93
N VAL A 516 -10.71 47.38 4.37
CA VAL A 516 -9.34 46.87 4.54
C VAL A 516 -8.32 47.91 4.06
N TYR A 517 -8.52 48.48 2.86
CA TYR A 517 -7.69 49.55 2.32
C TYR A 517 -7.62 50.77 3.25
N LEU A 518 -8.76 51.20 3.80
CA LEU A 518 -8.86 52.35 4.71
C LEU A 518 -8.43 52.05 6.16
N GLY A 519 -7.96 50.84 6.46
CA GLY A 519 -7.62 50.42 7.82
C GLY A 519 -8.81 50.41 8.79
N LYS A 520 -10.01 50.19 8.27
CA LYS A 520 -11.25 50.10 9.06
C LYS A 520 -11.57 48.65 9.40
N PRO A 521 -12.14 48.39 10.59
CA PRO A 521 -12.48 47.02 10.99
C PRO A 521 -13.61 46.46 10.12
N LEU A 522 -13.56 45.14 9.92
CA LEU A 522 -14.65 44.35 9.36
C LEU A 522 -15.57 43.82 10.47
N PRO A 523 -16.82 43.44 10.18
CA PRO A 523 -17.64 42.64 11.09
C PRO A 523 -16.89 41.42 11.62
N GLU A 524 -17.10 41.13 12.90
CA GLU A 524 -16.37 40.09 13.64
C GLU A 524 -16.40 38.72 12.95
N ALA A 525 -17.53 38.36 12.34
CA ALA A 525 -17.72 37.08 11.63
C ALA A 525 -16.72 36.82 10.48
N TYR A 526 -16.02 37.84 9.98
CA TYR A 526 -15.01 37.70 8.91
C TYR A 526 -13.81 38.64 9.11
N ASN A 527 -13.58 39.14 10.33
CA ASN A 527 -12.45 40.01 10.62
C ASN A 527 -11.25 39.20 11.14
N ASN A 528 -10.56 38.51 10.24
CA ASN A 528 -9.28 37.82 10.51
C ASN A 528 -8.18 38.32 9.56
N ASP A 529 -6.97 37.78 9.64
CA ASP A 529 -5.83 38.25 8.84
C ASP A 529 -5.86 37.80 7.37
N LEU A 530 -6.60 36.72 7.06
CA LEU A 530 -6.81 36.27 5.69
C LEU A 530 -7.61 37.28 4.86
N LYS A 531 -8.27 38.25 5.50
CA LYS A 531 -8.90 39.41 4.82
C LYS A 531 -7.93 40.17 3.92
N PHE A 532 -6.64 40.23 4.28
CA PHE A 532 -5.64 40.92 3.48
C PHE A 532 -5.34 40.16 2.19
N ILE A 533 -5.29 38.82 2.25
CA ILE A 533 -5.16 37.97 1.07
C ILE A 533 -6.41 38.09 0.19
N ALA A 534 -7.60 38.01 0.79
CA ALA A 534 -8.85 38.08 0.05
C ALA A 534 -9.07 39.45 -0.61
N ALA A 535 -8.62 40.55 0.01
CA ALA A 535 -8.79 41.92 -0.51
C ALA A 535 -7.73 42.33 -1.55
N ASP A 536 -6.61 41.62 -1.67
CA ASP A 536 -5.56 41.81 -2.69
C ASP A 536 -5.99 41.14 -4.00
N PHE A 537 -6.91 41.79 -4.71
CA PHE A 537 -7.62 41.24 -5.86
C PHE A 537 -6.72 41.06 -7.08
N ASP A 538 -5.78 41.97 -7.32
CA ASP A 538 -4.82 41.83 -8.44
C ASP A 538 -3.60 40.97 -8.08
N GLY A 539 -3.40 40.72 -6.80
CA GLY A 539 -2.38 39.82 -6.30
C GLY A 539 -0.97 40.38 -6.24
N ASN A 540 -0.82 41.70 -6.27
CA ASN A 540 0.48 42.38 -6.25
C ASN A 540 1.18 42.30 -4.87
N GLY A 541 0.50 41.81 -3.83
CA GLY A 541 1.03 41.68 -2.48
C GLY A 541 0.76 42.89 -1.58
N SER A 542 -0.11 43.81 -2.00
CA SER A 542 -0.62 44.93 -1.22
C SER A 542 -2.10 45.18 -1.51
N VAL A 543 -2.87 45.56 -0.48
CA VAL A 543 -4.26 45.99 -0.62
C VAL A 543 -4.30 47.50 -0.81
N ASN A 544 -4.53 47.94 -2.04
CA ASN A 544 -4.60 49.34 -2.41
C ASN A 544 -5.89 49.68 -3.21
N LEU A 545 -6.01 50.92 -3.67
CA LEU A 545 -7.23 51.37 -4.36
C LEU A 545 -7.45 50.64 -5.70
N THR A 546 -6.38 50.11 -6.32
CA THR A 546 -6.47 49.32 -7.55
C THR A 546 -7.27 48.04 -7.32
N ASP A 547 -7.08 47.38 -6.18
CA ASP A 547 -7.84 46.19 -5.80
C ASP A 547 -9.31 46.51 -5.61
N VAL A 548 -9.61 47.57 -4.85
CA VAL A 548 -11.00 47.98 -4.57
C VAL A 548 -11.74 48.33 -5.86
N LEU A 549 -11.11 49.10 -6.75
CA LEU A 549 -11.70 49.48 -8.03
C LEU A 549 -11.76 48.30 -8.99
N GLY A 550 -10.78 47.40 -8.98
CA GLY A 550 -10.76 46.17 -9.75
C GLY A 550 -11.90 45.24 -9.36
N LEU A 551 -12.07 45.01 -8.06
CA LEU A 551 -13.14 44.20 -7.49
C LEU A 551 -14.52 44.81 -7.76
N LEU A 552 -14.68 46.13 -7.62
CA LEU A 552 -15.92 46.82 -7.98
C LEU A 552 -16.25 46.68 -9.47
N LYS A 553 -15.25 46.82 -10.36
CA LYS A 553 -15.45 46.61 -11.81
C LYS A 553 -15.85 45.17 -12.09
N PHE A 554 -15.19 44.19 -11.47
CA PHE A 554 -15.52 42.78 -11.62
C PHE A 554 -16.96 42.49 -11.17
N TYR A 555 -17.35 42.97 -9.98
CA TYR A 555 -18.71 42.88 -9.46
C TYR A 555 -19.76 43.48 -10.40
N LEU A 556 -19.45 44.64 -11.01
CA LEU A 556 -20.33 45.32 -11.97
C LEU A 556 -20.24 44.75 -13.41
N ASN A 557 -19.54 43.63 -13.60
CA ASN A 557 -19.28 43.02 -14.91
C ASN A 557 -18.70 44.01 -15.93
N LYS A 558 -17.76 44.84 -15.48
CA LYS A 558 -16.98 45.78 -16.29
C LYS A 558 -15.61 45.20 -16.62
N PRO A 559 -14.99 45.61 -17.75
CA PRO A 559 -13.63 45.18 -18.09
C PRO A 559 -12.63 45.50 -16.96
N VAL A 560 -11.87 44.49 -16.56
CA VAL A 560 -10.82 44.54 -15.55
C VAL A 560 -9.73 43.51 -15.89
N ASN A 561 -8.48 43.83 -15.58
CA ASN A 561 -7.34 42.97 -15.92
C ASN A 561 -7.02 41.91 -14.85
N ALA A 562 -7.60 42.05 -13.66
CA ALA A 562 -7.50 41.11 -12.55
C ALA A 562 -8.73 40.20 -12.51
N ALA A 563 -8.54 38.97 -12.04
CA ALA A 563 -9.60 37.97 -11.86
C ALA A 563 -9.46 37.32 -10.47
N PRO A 564 -10.55 36.77 -9.92
CA PRO A 564 -10.47 35.98 -8.70
C PRO A 564 -9.46 34.84 -8.86
N ALA A 565 -8.74 34.53 -7.78
CA ALA A 565 -7.73 33.48 -7.75
C ALA A 565 -7.69 32.83 -6.37
N TRP A 566 -7.55 31.49 -6.35
CA TRP A 566 -7.33 30.75 -5.12
C TRP A 566 -5.91 30.99 -4.61
N VAL A 567 -5.79 31.27 -3.33
CA VAL A 567 -4.54 31.33 -2.57
C VAL A 567 -4.67 30.35 -1.41
N PHE A 568 -3.69 29.49 -1.23
CA PHE A 568 -3.64 28.54 -0.12
C PHE A 568 -2.55 28.95 0.85
N VAL A 569 -2.85 28.84 2.15
CA VAL A 569 -1.90 29.06 3.25
C VAL A 569 -1.93 27.88 4.19
N ASP A 570 -0.85 27.62 4.91
CA ASP A 570 -0.85 26.60 5.96
C ASP A 570 -1.41 27.17 7.27
N SER A 571 -2.37 26.47 7.89
CA SER A 571 -2.94 26.85 9.18
C SER A 571 -2.02 26.59 10.37
N ALA A 572 -1.08 25.66 10.24
CA ALA A 572 -0.09 25.38 11.28
C ALA A 572 1.03 26.45 11.31
N GLN A 573 1.13 27.27 10.26
CA GLN A 573 2.16 28.30 10.17
C GLN A 573 2.00 29.36 11.25
N THR A 574 2.96 29.37 12.16
CA THR A 574 3.10 30.41 13.18
C THR A 574 4.44 31.13 13.05
N THR A 575 4.48 32.42 13.38
CA THR A 575 5.73 33.19 13.43
C THR A 575 5.75 34.03 14.68
N SER A 576 6.88 34.05 15.40
CA SER A 576 7.04 34.86 16.60
C SER A 576 7.66 36.22 16.27
N VAL A 577 6.95 37.32 16.54
CA VAL A 577 7.49 38.69 16.42
C VAL A 577 7.34 39.38 17.77
N ASN A 578 8.46 39.85 18.34
CA ASN A 578 8.51 40.50 19.67
C ASN A 578 7.83 39.68 20.79
N GLY A 579 7.89 38.35 20.72
CA GLY A 579 7.29 37.45 21.73
C GLY A 579 5.79 37.18 21.55
N GLN A 580 5.17 37.61 20.45
CA GLN A 580 3.80 37.22 20.09
C GLN A 580 3.80 36.17 18.97
N THR A 581 3.04 35.09 19.16
CA THR A 581 2.74 34.10 18.13
C THR A 581 1.72 34.67 17.15
N LEU A 582 2.12 34.80 15.90
CA LEU A 582 1.27 35.24 14.79
C LEU A 582 0.85 34.02 13.99
N HIS A 583 -0.42 33.95 13.57
CA HIS A 583 -0.91 32.97 12.62
C HIS A 583 -0.93 33.59 11.21
N TRP A 584 -0.52 32.82 10.20
CA TRP A 584 -0.48 33.25 8.79
C TRP A 584 0.39 34.48 8.55
N SER A 585 1.70 34.26 8.38
CA SER A 585 2.67 35.31 8.08
C SER A 585 2.80 35.57 6.58
N ASN A 586 3.36 36.73 6.25
CA ASN A 586 3.73 37.09 4.88
C ASN A 586 5.04 36.39 4.46
N LYS A 587 5.41 36.49 3.18
CA LYS A 587 6.66 35.93 2.61
C LYS A 587 7.98 36.31 3.31
N THR A 588 7.95 37.29 4.22
CA THR A 588 9.11 37.75 5.00
C THR A 588 9.02 37.40 6.50
N GLY A 589 8.01 36.62 6.91
CA GLY A 589 7.80 36.23 8.31
C GLY A 589 7.18 37.31 9.20
N GLN A 590 6.45 38.27 8.62
CA GLN A 590 5.73 39.32 9.37
C GLN A 590 4.21 39.09 9.32
N THR A 591 3.43 39.77 10.17
CA THR A 591 1.96 39.75 10.08
C THR A 591 1.48 40.17 8.70
N LEU A 592 0.47 39.48 8.18
CA LEU A 592 -0.27 39.96 7.02
C LEU A 592 -0.84 41.35 7.28
N SER A 593 -0.76 42.22 6.29
CA SER A 593 -1.24 43.59 6.36
C SER A 593 -1.64 44.10 4.99
N ASN A 594 -2.20 45.31 4.92
CA ASN A 594 -2.48 45.97 3.65
C ASN A 594 -1.20 46.25 2.83
N ALA A 595 -0.04 46.40 3.47
CA ALA A 595 1.23 46.59 2.77
C ALA A 595 1.96 45.26 2.46
N ALA A 596 1.46 44.14 2.99
CA ALA A 596 2.05 42.83 2.81
C ALA A 596 0.99 41.71 2.92
N SER A 597 0.22 41.54 1.85
CA SER A 597 -0.85 40.53 1.73
C SER A 597 -0.37 39.21 1.13
N ALA A 598 0.85 39.15 0.59
CA ALA A 598 1.41 37.91 0.02
C ALA A 598 1.81 36.94 1.14
N PRO A 599 1.15 35.77 1.26
CA PRO A 599 1.45 34.82 2.33
C PRO A 599 2.82 34.18 2.18
N ALA A 600 3.31 33.61 3.27
CA ALA A 600 4.53 32.81 3.27
C ALA A 600 4.38 31.51 2.45
N PRO A 601 5.50 30.94 1.98
CA PRO A 601 5.50 29.62 1.35
C PRO A 601 4.93 28.55 2.27
N ILE A 602 4.28 27.54 1.69
CA ILE A 602 3.84 26.34 2.40
C ILE A 602 5.05 25.41 2.53
N LEU A 603 5.30 24.92 3.74
CA LEU A 603 6.35 23.98 4.03
C LEU A 603 5.73 22.72 4.64
N ALA A 604 6.08 21.56 4.11
CA ALA A 604 5.74 20.28 4.70
C ALA A 604 6.88 19.83 5.62
N GLU A 605 6.63 19.78 6.93
CA GLU A 605 7.62 19.39 7.93
C GLU A 605 7.87 17.88 7.90
N LEU A 606 9.08 17.47 7.56
CA LEU A 606 9.45 16.06 7.42
C LEU A 606 9.62 15.35 8.78
N ASN A 607 9.84 16.11 9.85
CA ASN A 607 10.00 15.57 11.20
C ASN A 607 8.69 15.59 12.01
N SER A 608 7.57 16.01 11.42
CA SER A 608 6.27 16.11 12.08
C SER A 608 5.29 15.09 11.51
N ASP A 609 4.52 14.43 12.38
CA ASP A 609 3.43 13.53 11.96
C ASP A 609 2.09 14.28 11.85
N GLU A 610 2.09 15.58 12.15
CA GLU A 610 0.92 16.44 11.97
C GLU A 610 0.65 16.68 10.48
N PRO A 611 -0.59 16.47 10.01
CA PRO A 611 -0.94 16.68 8.61
C PRO A 611 -0.90 18.16 8.22
N VAL A 612 -0.49 18.44 6.99
CA VAL A 612 -0.49 19.79 6.43
C VAL A 612 -1.94 20.28 6.28
N GLN A 613 -2.29 21.41 6.87
CA GLN A 613 -3.65 21.94 6.81
C GLN A 613 -3.70 23.20 5.95
N LEU A 614 -4.01 23.02 4.67
CA LEU A 614 -4.18 24.10 3.71
C LEU A 614 -5.52 24.81 3.90
N VAL A 615 -5.45 26.12 4.02
CA VAL A 615 -6.60 27.02 4.10
C VAL A 615 -6.70 27.78 2.79
N GLY A 616 -7.75 27.49 2.02
CA GLY A 616 -8.05 28.15 0.76
C GLY A 616 -8.80 29.47 0.97
N VAL A 617 -8.24 30.54 0.40
CA VAL A 617 -8.80 31.90 0.34
C VAL A 617 -9.00 32.29 -1.12
N LEU A 618 -10.22 32.68 -1.49
CA LEU A 618 -10.51 33.17 -2.84
C LEU A 618 -10.37 34.69 -2.89
N ARG A 619 -9.44 35.20 -3.70
CA ARG A 619 -9.28 36.65 -3.90
C ARG A 619 -10.56 37.26 -4.46
N GLY A 620 -11.03 38.31 -3.79
CA GLY A 620 -12.29 39.00 -4.07
C GLY A 620 -13.47 38.54 -3.21
N ASP A 621 -13.40 37.39 -2.55
CA ASP A 621 -14.42 36.91 -1.57
C ASP A 621 -13.93 37.22 -0.15
N VAL A 622 -14.00 38.51 0.21
CA VAL A 622 -13.49 39.05 1.48
C VAL A 622 -14.32 38.55 2.67
N ASP A 623 -15.62 38.37 2.46
CA ASP A 623 -16.51 37.87 3.50
C ASP A 623 -16.58 36.34 3.55
N GLY A 624 -16.00 35.62 2.59
CA GLY A 624 -15.88 34.15 2.59
C GLY A 624 -17.21 33.46 2.32
N SER A 625 -18.08 34.07 1.52
CA SER A 625 -19.40 33.54 1.20
C SER A 625 -19.40 32.48 0.11
N TRP A 626 -18.25 32.20 -0.53
CA TRP A 626 -18.11 31.09 -1.46
C TRP A 626 -18.52 29.76 -0.83
N SER A 627 -19.40 29.02 -1.50
CA SER A 627 -20.10 27.86 -0.93
C SER A 627 -19.78 26.51 -1.59
N GLY A 628 -18.92 26.48 -2.61
CA GLY A 628 -18.77 25.31 -3.48
C GLY A 628 -19.66 25.40 -4.69
#